data_AF-A0A9E6MWJ9-F1
#
_entry.id   AF-A0A9E6MWJ9-F1
#
_cell.length_a   1.000
_cell.length_b   1.000
_cell.length_c   1.000
_cell.angle_alpha   90.00
_cell.angle_beta   90.00
_cell.angle_gamma   90.00
#
_symmetry.space_group_name_H-M   'P 1'
#
loop_
_entity.id
_entity.type
_entity.pdbx_description
1 polymer ?
#
loop_
_entity_poly.entity_id
_entity_poly.type
_entity_poly.pdbx_seq_one_letter_code
_entity_poly.pdbx_strand_id
1 'polypeptide(L)'
;MINEQLATNMQTKAAGKESGITFVAFTATPKERTIQLFGTRPDPTRLPDSDNIPRPFHVYSMRQAIEEKFILDVLQNYTSYKTAFQLAHAGKIKNQVVDESAAKSGIMGWVDLHGFNIAKHVEIVIEHFRNHVESLLGGQAKAMVVTASRLEAVRWQRAVQKYIQGKGYKINTLVAFSGEVVDLDVESISVTETSKSLNPMLGGKSIREAFSGKNGQRGDYALLLVANKFQTGFDEPLLCGMYVHKRLDGIAAVQTLSRLNRAYPGKDTTYVVDFRNDPQDILSAFKQYYETAELADVTDPHIIYELRAKLDALMYYTEDEVDAVARLRVLGGKQSELDAVLVPLVNRLLTKFHKAKEIFKAEIESSSEVAKSAKDTMDALLLFNPSPRESPRFSHGGGKREVDFDLDFACVIQIASV
;
A
#
# COMPACT_ATOMS: atom_id res chain seq x y z
N MET A 1 -31.84 -18.63 0.01
CA MET A 1 -32.08 -19.08 -1.40
C MET A 1 -30.88 -19.79 -2.04
N ILE A 2 -29.86 -19.13 -2.61
CA ILE A 2 -28.78 -19.84 -3.36
C ILE A 2 -27.99 -20.82 -2.48
N ASN A 3 -27.58 -20.41 -1.28
CA ASN A 3 -26.80 -21.26 -0.37
C ASN A 3 -27.62 -22.42 0.23
N GLU A 4 -28.93 -22.25 0.38
CA GLU A 4 -29.83 -23.33 0.82
C GLU A 4 -30.06 -24.32 -0.30
N GLN A 5 -30.31 -23.85 -1.53
CA GLN A 5 -30.33 -24.72 -2.71
C GLN A 5 -29.00 -25.46 -2.90
N LEU A 6 -27.86 -24.80 -2.66
CA LEU A 6 -26.54 -25.44 -2.72
C LEU A 6 -26.40 -26.53 -1.65
N ALA A 7 -26.75 -26.22 -0.39
CA ALA A 7 -26.69 -27.17 0.72
C ALA A 7 -27.65 -28.36 0.51
N THR A 8 -28.88 -28.09 0.06
CA THR A 8 -29.87 -29.11 -0.31
C THR A 8 -29.34 -29.95 -1.47
N ASN A 9 -28.79 -29.36 -2.54
CA ASN A 9 -28.20 -30.09 -3.65
C ASN A 9 -27.00 -30.95 -3.23
N MET A 10 -26.14 -30.45 -2.33
CA MET A 10 -25.03 -31.21 -1.76
C MET A 10 -25.54 -32.39 -0.93
N GLN A 11 -26.55 -32.19 -0.10
CA GLN A 11 -27.20 -33.25 0.69
C GLN A 11 -27.92 -34.26 -0.21
N THR A 12 -28.63 -33.83 -1.25
CA THR A 12 -29.31 -34.71 -2.20
C THR A 12 -28.32 -35.53 -3.02
N LYS A 13 -27.17 -34.96 -3.41
CA LYS A 13 -26.09 -35.69 -4.09
C LYS A 13 -25.33 -36.64 -3.18
N ALA A 14 -25.13 -36.26 -1.92
CA ALA A 14 -24.50 -37.14 -0.91
C ALA A 14 -25.44 -38.26 -0.42
N ALA A 15 -26.76 -38.04 -0.42
CA ALA A 15 -27.78 -39.00 0.01
C ALA A 15 -28.35 -39.86 -1.13
N GLY A 16 -28.29 -39.36 -2.37
CA GLY A 16 -28.52 -40.17 -3.57
C GLY A 16 -27.39 -41.19 -3.73
N LYS A 17 -27.65 -42.31 -4.41
CA LYS A 17 -26.73 -43.45 -4.62
C LYS A 17 -25.39 -43.12 -5.33
N GLU A 18 -24.96 -41.86 -5.41
CA GLU A 18 -23.62 -41.43 -5.82
C GLU A 18 -22.69 -41.44 -4.60
N SER A 19 -22.44 -42.61 -4.02
CA SER A 19 -21.46 -42.77 -2.95
C SER A 19 -20.06 -42.37 -3.45
N GLY A 20 -19.36 -41.50 -2.72
CA GLY A 20 -17.96 -41.13 -2.98
C GLY A 20 -17.67 -39.68 -3.35
N ILE A 21 -18.66 -38.77 -3.33
CA ILE A 21 -18.43 -37.36 -3.66
C ILE A 21 -17.93 -36.57 -2.43
N THR A 22 -16.76 -35.93 -2.55
CA THR A 22 -16.22 -35.01 -1.54
C THR A 22 -16.29 -33.57 -2.06
N PHE A 23 -16.80 -32.66 -1.23
CA PHE A 23 -16.85 -31.24 -1.55
C PHE A 23 -15.72 -30.49 -0.85
N VAL A 24 -14.93 -29.75 -1.62
CA VAL A 24 -13.83 -28.91 -1.11
C VAL A 24 -14.10 -27.46 -1.52
N ALA A 25 -14.01 -26.53 -0.58
CA ALA A 25 -14.20 -25.10 -0.83
C ALA A 25 -12.91 -24.32 -0.59
N PHE A 26 -12.56 -23.45 -1.53
CA PHE A 26 -11.49 -22.46 -1.40
C PHE A 26 -12.10 -21.08 -1.23
N THR A 27 -11.65 -20.33 -0.23
CA THR A 27 -12.09 -18.95 -0.01
C THR A 27 -10.95 -18.11 0.53
N ALA A 28 -10.79 -16.90 -0.03
CA ALA A 28 -9.86 -15.90 0.48
C ALA A 28 -10.46 -15.08 1.65
N THR A 29 -11.79 -15.10 1.78
CA THR A 29 -12.53 -14.33 2.77
C THR A 29 -13.63 -15.23 3.35
N PRO A 30 -13.30 -16.09 4.33
CA PRO A 30 -14.26 -17.02 4.89
C PRO A 30 -15.43 -16.25 5.53
N LYS A 31 -16.65 -16.60 5.13
CA LYS A 31 -17.87 -16.15 5.80
C LYS A 31 -18.32 -17.24 6.77
N GLU A 32 -18.97 -16.85 7.86
CA GLU A 32 -19.47 -17.79 8.87
C GLU A 32 -20.32 -18.91 8.24
N ARG A 33 -21.26 -18.56 7.36
CA ARG A 33 -22.08 -19.52 6.61
C ARG A 33 -21.25 -20.50 5.76
N THR A 34 -20.13 -20.04 5.19
CA THR A 34 -19.22 -20.90 4.42
C THR A 34 -18.52 -21.89 5.33
N ILE A 35 -18.07 -21.44 6.51
CA ILE A 35 -17.45 -22.32 7.52
C ILE A 35 -18.46 -23.32 8.08
N GLN A 36 -19.71 -22.90 8.30
CA GLN A 36 -20.78 -23.82 8.72
C GLN A 36 -21.06 -24.93 7.68
N LEU A 37 -20.97 -24.61 6.39
CA LEU A 37 -21.26 -25.56 5.30
C LEU A 37 -20.08 -26.46 4.91
N PHE A 38 -18.85 -25.93 4.93
CA PHE A 38 -17.65 -26.60 4.40
C PHE A 38 -16.54 -26.80 5.43
N GLY A 39 -16.68 -26.24 6.63
CA GLY A 39 -15.68 -26.34 7.69
C GLY A 39 -15.51 -27.78 8.17
N THR A 40 -14.30 -28.10 8.57
CA THR A 40 -13.98 -29.35 9.24
C THR A 40 -14.38 -29.23 10.71
N ARG A 41 -15.25 -30.14 11.14
CA ARG A 41 -15.63 -30.28 12.55
C ARG A 41 -14.53 -31.02 13.32
N PRO A 42 -14.22 -30.62 14.56
CA PRO A 42 -13.38 -31.42 15.46
C PRO A 42 -13.85 -32.87 15.59
N ASP A 43 -15.16 -33.07 15.74
CA ASP A 43 -15.81 -34.38 15.65
C ASP A 43 -16.73 -34.44 14.41
N PRO A 44 -16.32 -35.16 13.33
CA PRO A 44 -17.11 -35.31 12.11
C PRO A 44 -18.43 -36.07 12.28
N THR A 45 -18.58 -36.84 13.36
CA THR A 45 -19.77 -37.67 13.62
C THR A 45 -20.91 -36.87 14.27
N ARG A 46 -20.58 -35.75 14.92
CA ARG A 46 -21.52 -34.87 15.61
C ARG A 46 -21.88 -33.66 14.76
N LEU A 47 -23.12 -33.16 14.89
CA LEU A 47 -23.53 -31.89 14.27
C LEU A 47 -22.72 -30.71 14.84
N PRO A 48 -22.67 -29.56 14.13
CA PRO A 48 -22.10 -28.33 14.67
C PRO A 48 -22.80 -27.91 15.98
N ASP A 49 -22.00 -27.60 17.00
CA ASP A 49 -22.44 -27.12 18.31
C ASP A 49 -21.36 -26.19 18.90
N SER A 50 -21.65 -25.52 20.01
CA SER A 50 -20.75 -24.65 20.76
C SER A 50 -19.40 -25.28 21.13
N ASP A 51 -19.35 -26.60 21.33
CA ASP A 51 -18.13 -27.39 21.60
C ASP A 51 -17.60 -28.11 20.35
N ASN A 52 -18.31 -28.05 19.22
CA ASN A 52 -17.96 -28.72 17.95
C ASN A 52 -18.03 -27.74 16.77
N ILE A 53 -17.42 -26.56 16.94
CA ILE A 53 -17.47 -25.46 15.98
C ILE A 53 -16.66 -25.84 14.72
N PRO A 54 -17.26 -25.81 13.52
CA PRO A 54 -16.53 -26.04 12.27
C PRO A 54 -15.45 -24.99 12.05
N ARG A 55 -14.29 -25.41 11.54
CA ARG A 55 -13.15 -24.52 11.23
C ARG A 55 -12.56 -24.85 9.85
N PRO A 56 -11.82 -23.92 9.22
CA PRO A 56 -11.08 -24.25 8.00
C PRO A 56 -10.14 -25.45 8.23
N PHE A 57 -10.06 -26.36 7.25
CA PHE A 57 -9.09 -27.46 7.28
C PHE A 57 -7.64 -26.96 7.28
N HIS A 58 -7.37 -25.91 6.50
CA HIS A 58 -6.08 -25.25 6.40
C HIS A 58 -6.30 -23.74 6.19
N VAL A 59 -5.38 -22.93 6.71
CA VAL A 59 -5.36 -21.47 6.51
C VAL A 59 -3.98 -21.08 6.02
N TYR A 60 -3.93 -20.50 4.81
CA TYR A 60 -2.75 -19.80 4.31
C TYR A 60 -3.05 -18.30 4.37
N SER A 61 -2.46 -17.62 5.35
CA SER A 61 -2.86 -16.26 5.73
C SER A 61 -2.27 -15.21 4.79
N MET A 62 -2.90 -14.02 4.74
CA MET A 62 -2.34 -12.87 4.03
C MET A 62 -0.96 -12.50 4.60
N ARG A 63 -0.78 -12.60 5.91
CA ARG A 63 0.52 -12.41 6.59
C ARG A 63 1.60 -13.29 5.98
N GLN A 64 1.35 -14.60 5.98
CA GLN A 64 2.32 -15.57 5.48
C GLN A 64 2.64 -15.31 4.01
N ALA A 65 1.64 -14.99 3.19
CA ALA A 65 1.85 -14.68 1.78
C ALA A 65 2.68 -13.40 1.56
N ILE A 66 2.59 -12.41 2.44
CA ILE A 66 3.42 -11.19 2.42
C ILE A 66 4.85 -11.52 2.88
N GLU A 67 5.01 -12.23 4.00
CA GLU A 67 6.32 -12.62 4.56
C GLU A 67 7.12 -13.48 3.55
N GLU A 68 6.44 -14.38 2.84
CA GLU A 68 7.01 -15.20 1.78
C GLU A 68 7.13 -14.47 0.42
N LYS A 69 6.72 -13.19 0.34
CA LYS A 69 6.77 -12.33 -0.85
C LYS A 69 5.96 -12.83 -2.05
N PHE A 70 4.95 -13.66 -1.82
CA PHE A 70 4.00 -14.06 -2.87
C PHE A 70 3.00 -12.96 -3.22
N ILE A 71 2.73 -12.07 -2.26
CA ILE A 71 1.96 -10.85 -2.47
C ILE A 71 2.66 -9.66 -1.78
N LEU A 72 2.31 -8.46 -2.20
CA LEU A 72 2.80 -7.21 -1.60
C LEU A 72 1.81 -6.70 -0.55
N ASP A 73 2.34 -6.04 0.48
CA ASP A 73 1.54 -5.29 1.44
C ASP A 73 1.11 -3.94 0.84
N VAL A 74 -0.19 -3.81 0.58
CA VAL A 74 -0.78 -2.65 -0.08
C VAL A 74 -1.01 -1.46 0.87
N LEU A 75 -0.86 -1.66 2.18
CA LEU A 75 -1.02 -0.60 3.17
C LEU A 75 0.27 0.19 3.43
N GLN A 76 1.42 -0.30 2.93
CA GLN A 76 2.72 0.35 3.15
C GLN A 76 2.83 1.75 2.54
N ASN A 77 2.15 2.03 1.40
CA ASN A 77 2.07 3.40 0.87
C ASN A 77 0.60 3.81 0.68
N TYR A 78 -0.21 3.52 1.70
CA TYR A 78 -1.57 4.03 1.77
C TYR A 78 -1.56 5.47 2.30
N THR A 79 -2.05 6.40 1.50
CA THR A 79 -2.15 7.82 1.85
C THR A 79 -3.60 8.28 1.73
N SER A 80 -4.22 8.72 2.83
CA SER A 80 -5.51 9.41 2.72
C SER A 80 -5.32 10.84 2.21
N TYR A 81 -6.31 11.35 1.48
CA TYR A 81 -6.31 12.73 1.00
C TYR A 81 -6.28 13.72 2.15
N LYS A 82 -6.98 13.44 3.25
CA LYS A 82 -6.92 14.25 4.47
C LYS A 82 -5.49 14.38 4.98
N THR A 83 -4.76 13.25 5.02
CA THR A 83 -3.35 13.21 5.40
C THR A 83 -2.48 14.01 4.43
N ALA A 84 -2.57 13.73 3.13
CA ALA A 84 -1.79 14.44 2.11
C ALA A 84 -2.04 15.96 2.15
N PHE A 85 -3.30 16.35 2.34
CA PHE A 85 -3.70 17.74 2.49
C PHE A 85 -3.09 18.38 3.74
N GLN A 86 -3.12 17.71 4.90
CA GLN A 86 -2.50 18.20 6.13
C GLN A 86 -0.99 18.37 6.00
N LEU A 87 -0.30 17.41 5.35
CA LEU A 87 1.14 17.47 5.09
C LEU A 87 1.51 18.65 4.18
N ALA A 88 0.77 18.85 3.09
CA ALA A 88 0.99 19.97 2.17
C ALA A 88 0.79 21.35 2.84
N HIS A 89 -0.01 21.42 3.90
CA HIS A 89 -0.27 22.63 4.68
C HIS A 89 0.54 22.70 5.99
N ALA A 90 1.63 21.92 6.09
CA ALA A 90 2.53 21.89 7.25
C ALA A 90 1.81 21.69 8.60
N GLY A 91 0.72 20.92 8.62
CA GLY A 91 -0.08 20.67 9.82
C GLY A 91 -0.84 21.88 10.37
N LYS A 92 -0.84 23.03 9.68
CA LYS A 92 -1.35 24.31 10.20
C LYS A 92 -2.88 24.45 10.22
N ILE A 93 -3.63 23.49 9.68
CA ILE A 93 -5.09 23.57 9.63
C ILE A 93 -5.70 22.43 10.45
N LYS A 94 -5.75 22.62 11.77
CA LYS A 94 -6.82 22.05 12.60
C LYS A 94 -7.93 23.10 12.67
N ASN A 95 -9.03 22.86 11.96
CA ASN A 95 -10.31 23.56 12.12
C ASN A 95 -10.30 25.09 11.93
N GLN A 96 -9.78 25.62 10.83
CA GLN A 96 -10.08 27.01 10.43
C GLN A 96 -10.41 27.12 8.93
N VAL A 97 -11.51 27.84 8.65
CA VAL A 97 -11.83 28.37 7.33
C VAL A 97 -10.82 29.48 7.07
N VAL A 98 -9.95 29.27 6.07
CA VAL A 98 -8.80 30.16 5.82
C VAL A 98 -9.21 31.28 4.84
N ASP A 99 -8.76 32.49 5.15
CA ASP A 99 -9.06 33.76 4.47
C ASP A 99 -8.37 33.88 3.09
N GLU A 100 -9.10 34.42 2.10
CA GLU A 100 -8.80 34.35 0.65
C GLU A 100 -7.50 35.05 0.20
N SER A 101 -6.97 35.98 1.01
CA SER A 101 -5.88 36.87 0.56
C SER A 101 -4.47 36.30 0.73
N ALA A 102 -4.27 35.29 1.59
CA ALA A 102 -2.97 34.64 1.79
C ALA A 102 -2.64 33.55 0.75
N ALA A 103 -3.58 33.27 -0.16
CA ALA A 103 -3.59 32.08 -1.00
C ALA A 103 -2.79 32.16 -2.34
N LYS A 104 -1.85 33.11 -2.51
CA LYS A 104 -1.37 33.49 -3.86
C LYS A 104 0.11 33.29 -4.21
N SER A 105 0.94 32.62 -3.42
CA SER A 105 2.33 32.36 -3.86
C SER A 105 2.87 30.99 -3.45
N GLY A 106 3.02 30.12 -4.44
CA GLY A 106 3.65 28.79 -4.31
C GLY A 106 2.69 27.73 -3.78
N ILE A 107 2.40 26.71 -4.59
CA ILE A 107 1.65 25.49 -4.21
C ILE A 107 0.11 25.66 -4.06
N MET A 108 -0.42 26.88 -3.90
CA MET A 108 -1.85 27.18 -3.68
C MET A 108 -2.77 27.21 -4.93
N GLY A 109 -2.59 26.30 -5.89
CA GLY A 109 -3.70 25.94 -6.81
C GLY A 109 -4.74 25.02 -6.15
N TRP A 110 -4.40 24.55 -4.95
CA TRP A 110 -5.09 23.53 -4.18
C TRP A 110 -5.79 24.25 -3.04
N VAL A 111 -7.06 24.62 -3.22
CA VAL A 111 -8.11 24.66 -2.17
C VAL A 111 -9.35 25.26 -2.82
N ASP A 112 -10.40 24.47 -2.84
CA ASP A 112 -11.76 24.93 -2.60
C ASP A 112 -12.53 23.68 -2.17
N LEU A 113 -13.01 23.75 -0.93
CA LEU A 113 -13.32 22.65 -0.03
C LEU A 113 -14.81 22.33 -0.08
N HIS A 114 -15.34 21.89 -1.22
CA HIS A 114 -16.66 21.26 -1.27
C HIS A 114 -16.58 19.96 -2.08
N GLY A 115 -17.09 18.87 -1.50
CA GLY A 115 -16.85 17.46 -1.87
C GLY A 115 -17.39 16.95 -3.21
N PHE A 116 -17.37 17.77 -4.25
CA PHE A 116 -17.86 17.47 -5.60
C PHE A 116 -16.91 17.86 -6.75
N ASN A 117 -15.75 18.46 -6.48
CA ASN A 117 -14.88 18.91 -7.56
C ASN A 117 -13.97 17.79 -8.11
N ILE A 118 -14.55 16.93 -8.96
CA ILE A 118 -13.85 15.86 -9.68
C ILE A 118 -12.58 16.39 -10.37
N ALA A 119 -12.59 17.62 -10.91
CA ALA A 119 -11.45 18.16 -11.64
C ALA A 119 -10.19 18.30 -10.75
N LYS A 120 -10.34 18.68 -9.48
CA LYS A 120 -9.23 18.77 -8.53
C LYS A 120 -8.68 17.39 -8.19
N HIS A 121 -9.55 16.42 -7.91
CA HIS A 121 -9.10 15.05 -7.67
C HIS A 121 -8.43 14.44 -8.91
N VAL A 122 -8.91 14.74 -10.11
CA VAL A 122 -8.27 14.35 -11.37
C VAL A 122 -6.86 14.89 -11.48
N GLU A 123 -6.65 16.17 -11.22
CA GLU A 123 -5.31 16.78 -11.23
C GLU A 123 -4.36 16.03 -10.28
N ILE A 124 -4.79 15.79 -9.05
CA ILE A 124 -4.00 15.06 -8.05
C ILE A 124 -3.63 13.66 -8.55
N VAL A 125 -4.62 12.92 -9.04
CA VAL A 125 -4.44 11.55 -9.53
C VAL A 125 -3.46 11.51 -10.71
N ILE A 126 -3.62 12.41 -11.68
CA ILE A 126 -2.78 12.42 -12.88
C ILE A 126 -1.35 12.81 -12.55
N GLU A 127 -1.13 13.86 -11.75
CA GLU A 127 0.22 14.27 -11.39
C GLU A 127 0.90 13.29 -10.44
N HIS A 128 0.18 12.71 -9.47
CA HIS A 128 0.73 11.64 -8.64
C HIS A 128 1.13 10.43 -9.49
N PHE A 129 0.28 10.02 -10.45
CA PHE A 129 0.59 8.91 -11.35
C PHE A 129 1.87 9.17 -12.14
N ARG A 130 1.99 10.33 -12.78
CA ARG A 130 3.16 10.66 -13.60
C ARG A 130 4.46 10.72 -12.79
N ASN A 131 4.40 11.30 -11.60
CA ASN A 131 5.59 11.56 -10.80
C ASN A 131 6.07 10.32 -10.01
N HIS A 132 5.15 9.43 -9.60
CA HIS A 132 5.49 8.33 -8.67
C HIS A 132 5.18 6.94 -9.19
N VAL A 133 4.25 6.78 -10.14
CA VAL A 133 3.77 5.47 -10.59
C VAL A 133 4.21 5.15 -12.01
N GLU A 134 4.16 6.11 -12.94
CA GLU A 134 4.33 5.88 -14.37
C GLU A 134 5.68 5.27 -14.75
N SER A 135 6.76 5.68 -14.08
CA SER A 135 8.13 5.21 -14.33
C SER A 135 8.41 3.82 -13.75
N LEU A 136 7.58 3.34 -12.83
CA LEU A 136 7.74 2.01 -12.23
C LEU A 136 7.65 0.92 -13.30
N LEU A 137 8.32 -0.21 -13.03
CA LEU A 137 8.42 -1.33 -13.96
C LEU A 137 8.97 -0.91 -15.33
N GLY A 138 9.90 0.05 -15.35
CA GLY A 138 10.49 0.57 -16.59
C GLY A 138 9.46 1.24 -17.51
N GLY A 139 8.49 1.96 -16.95
CA GLY A 139 7.43 2.63 -17.72
C GLY A 139 6.18 1.78 -17.98
N GLN A 140 6.14 0.55 -17.48
CA GLN A 140 5.03 -0.40 -17.73
C GLN A 140 3.92 -0.34 -16.67
N ALA A 141 4.12 0.40 -15.59
CA ALA A 141 3.15 0.48 -14.51
C ALA A 141 1.81 1.08 -14.94
N LYS A 142 0.75 0.54 -14.35
CA LYS A 142 -0.64 0.97 -14.53
C LYS A 142 -1.24 1.40 -13.21
N ALA A 143 -2.33 2.15 -13.28
CA ALA A 143 -3.13 2.44 -12.11
C ALA A 143 -4.63 2.35 -12.36
N MET A 144 -5.39 2.26 -11.27
CA MET A 144 -6.84 2.14 -11.29
C MET A 144 -7.47 3.26 -10.46
N VAL A 145 -8.54 3.87 -10.97
CA VAL A 145 -9.38 4.83 -10.21
C VAL A 145 -10.71 4.15 -9.89
N VAL A 146 -11.02 4.03 -8.60
CA VAL A 146 -12.25 3.38 -8.12
C VAL A 146 -13.24 4.45 -7.70
N THR A 147 -14.31 4.63 -8.48
CA THR A 147 -15.36 5.63 -8.24
C THR A 147 -16.57 5.01 -7.51
N ALA A 148 -17.35 5.84 -6.83
CA ALA A 148 -18.50 5.39 -6.04
C ALA A 148 -19.67 4.94 -6.92
N SER A 149 -19.81 5.47 -8.13
CA SER A 149 -20.92 5.14 -9.03
C SER A 149 -20.51 5.11 -10.51
N ARG A 150 -21.40 4.54 -11.34
CA ARG A 150 -21.25 4.49 -12.79
C ARG A 150 -21.27 5.89 -13.42
N LEU A 151 -22.17 6.76 -12.95
CA LEU A 151 -22.25 8.16 -13.36
C LEU A 151 -20.94 8.90 -13.02
N GLU A 152 -20.42 8.65 -11.83
CA GLU A 152 -19.15 9.24 -11.42
C GLU A 152 -17.97 8.73 -12.25
N ALA A 153 -17.94 7.45 -12.63
CA ALA A 153 -16.91 6.92 -13.54
C ALA A 153 -16.92 7.65 -14.89
N VAL A 154 -18.11 7.92 -15.44
CA VAL A 154 -18.29 8.69 -16.69
C VAL A 154 -17.76 10.12 -16.53
N ARG A 155 -18.15 10.81 -15.44
CA ARG A 155 -17.70 12.19 -15.17
C ARG A 155 -16.18 12.26 -14.96
N TRP A 156 -15.61 11.31 -14.24
CA TRP A 156 -14.17 11.17 -14.07
C TRP A 156 -13.45 10.94 -15.40
N GLN A 157 -13.93 10.02 -16.25
CA GLN A 157 -13.29 9.75 -17.54
C GLN A 157 -13.25 11.01 -18.41
N ARG A 158 -14.35 11.76 -18.48
CA ARG A 158 -14.42 13.03 -19.21
C ARG A 158 -13.45 14.07 -18.63
N ALA A 159 -13.41 14.22 -17.31
CA ALA A 159 -12.51 15.16 -16.63
C ALA A 159 -11.03 14.79 -16.82
N VAL A 160 -10.69 13.51 -16.70
CA VAL A 160 -9.33 12.99 -16.94
C VAL A 160 -8.89 13.23 -18.37
N GLN A 161 -9.72 12.89 -19.36
CA GLN A 161 -9.40 13.15 -20.77
C GLN A 161 -9.19 14.63 -21.04
N LYS A 162 -10.06 15.50 -20.51
CA LYS A 162 -9.92 16.96 -20.64
C LYS A 162 -8.61 17.46 -20.02
N TYR A 163 -8.24 16.97 -18.83
CA TYR A 163 -7.01 17.37 -18.16
C TYR A 163 -5.76 16.92 -18.93
N ILE A 164 -5.72 15.65 -19.34
CA ILE A 164 -4.62 15.08 -20.13
C ILE A 164 -4.43 15.84 -21.46
N GLN A 165 -5.52 16.10 -22.18
CA GLN A 165 -5.49 16.84 -23.44
C GLN A 165 -5.03 18.28 -23.22
N GLY A 166 -5.57 18.97 -22.21
CA GLY A 166 -5.20 20.34 -21.89
C GLY A 166 -3.73 20.52 -21.49
N LYS A 167 -3.11 19.48 -20.92
CA LYS A 167 -1.68 19.44 -20.58
C LYS A 167 -0.78 18.85 -21.68
N GLY A 168 -1.36 18.26 -22.73
CA GLY A 168 -0.62 17.58 -23.79
C GLY A 168 0.08 16.28 -23.34
N TYR A 169 -0.42 15.63 -22.29
CA TYR A 169 0.18 14.38 -21.79
C TYR A 169 -0.18 13.20 -22.69
N LYS A 170 0.77 12.26 -22.84
CA LYS A 170 0.60 11.04 -23.65
C LYS A 170 0.12 9.87 -22.79
N ILE A 171 -1.01 10.05 -22.13
CA ILE A 171 -1.61 9.07 -21.21
C ILE A 171 -2.95 8.65 -21.77
N ASN A 172 -3.15 7.36 -22.04
CA ASN A 172 -4.46 6.86 -22.46
C ASN A 172 -5.18 6.20 -21.30
N THR A 173 -6.50 6.38 -21.25
CA THR A 173 -7.35 5.87 -20.17
C THR A 173 -8.51 5.07 -20.71
N LEU A 174 -9.00 4.13 -19.90
CA LEU A 174 -10.23 3.39 -20.13
C LEU A 174 -11.20 3.60 -18.98
N VAL A 175 -12.50 3.57 -19.27
CA VAL A 175 -13.55 3.49 -18.26
C VAL A 175 -14.37 2.22 -18.41
N ALA A 176 -14.75 1.58 -17.30
CA ALA A 176 -15.57 0.38 -17.29
C ALA A 176 -16.70 0.41 -16.26
N PHE A 177 -17.89 0.04 -16.73
CA PHE A 177 -19.11 -0.06 -15.94
C PHE A 177 -20.15 -0.93 -16.65
N SER A 178 -21.11 -1.46 -15.91
CA SER A 178 -22.23 -2.22 -16.48
C SER A 178 -23.41 -1.33 -16.86
N GLY A 179 -24.09 -1.69 -17.97
CA GLY A 179 -25.30 -1.03 -18.44
C GLY A 179 -25.07 0.35 -19.03
N GLU A 180 -26.16 1.07 -19.26
CA GLU A 180 -26.15 2.43 -19.76
C GLU A 180 -26.17 3.45 -18.61
N VAL A 181 -25.61 4.63 -18.87
CA VAL A 181 -25.59 5.78 -17.97
C VAL A 181 -26.02 7.02 -18.75
N VAL A 182 -26.86 7.86 -18.16
CA VAL A 182 -27.20 9.19 -18.69
C VAL A 182 -26.71 10.23 -17.69
N ASP A 183 -26.02 11.25 -18.19
CA ASP A 183 -25.57 12.38 -17.37
C ASP A 183 -26.35 13.64 -17.75
N LEU A 184 -27.52 13.81 -17.12
CA LEU A 184 -28.49 14.87 -17.44
C LEU A 184 -27.92 16.29 -17.29
N ASP A 185 -26.82 16.46 -16.55
CA ASP A 185 -26.16 17.76 -16.34
C ASP A 185 -25.24 18.14 -17.50
N VAL A 186 -24.93 17.21 -18.40
CA VAL A 186 -24.00 17.41 -19.52
C VAL A 186 -24.69 17.14 -20.86
N GLU A 187 -25.31 15.97 -20.98
CA GLU A 187 -25.94 15.49 -22.22
C GLU A 187 -27.11 14.55 -21.89
N SER A 188 -28.23 14.69 -22.60
CA SER A 188 -29.36 13.76 -22.52
C SER A 188 -29.14 12.45 -23.32
N ILE A 189 -27.89 12.11 -23.61
CA ILE A 189 -27.51 10.93 -24.42
C ILE A 189 -27.02 9.82 -23.47
N SER A 190 -27.53 8.60 -23.66
CA SER A 190 -27.03 7.44 -22.91
C SER A 190 -25.67 6.99 -23.44
N VAL A 191 -24.76 6.66 -22.52
CA VAL A 191 -23.42 6.17 -22.80
C VAL A 191 -23.20 4.82 -22.13
N THR A 192 -22.36 4.00 -22.76
CA THR A 192 -21.89 2.70 -22.26
C THR A 192 -20.37 2.69 -22.23
N GLU A 193 -19.77 1.68 -21.60
CA GLU A 193 -18.31 1.49 -21.62
C GLU A 193 -17.74 1.24 -23.02
N THR A 194 -18.56 0.99 -24.04
CA THR A 194 -18.10 0.83 -25.43
C THR A 194 -18.35 2.08 -26.28
N SER A 195 -18.96 3.14 -25.72
CA SER A 195 -19.17 4.40 -26.41
C SER A 195 -17.83 5.04 -26.80
N LYS A 196 -17.72 5.44 -28.08
CA LYS A 196 -16.52 6.13 -28.60
C LYS A 196 -16.22 7.44 -27.89
N SER A 197 -17.23 8.11 -27.32
CA SER A 197 -17.07 9.32 -26.51
C SER A 197 -16.34 9.06 -25.18
N LEU A 198 -16.33 7.82 -24.69
CA LEU A 198 -15.67 7.45 -23.43
C LEU A 198 -14.39 6.65 -23.66
N ASN A 199 -14.43 5.67 -24.57
CA ASN A 199 -13.30 4.81 -24.90
C ASN A 199 -13.03 4.83 -26.42
N PRO A 200 -12.52 5.94 -26.98
CA PRO A 200 -12.42 6.16 -28.43
C PRO A 200 -11.54 5.13 -29.15
N MET A 201 -10.49 4.65 -28.48
CA MET A 201 -9.49 3.74 -29.04
C MET A 201 -9.73 2.26 -28.68
N LEU A 202 -10.91 1.92 -28.13
CA LEU A 202 -11.20 0.55 -27.70
C LEU A 202 -11.17 -0.45 -28.87
N GLY A 203 -11.59 0.00 -30.06
CA GLY A 203 -11.46 -0.77 -31.30
C GLY A 203 -12.17 -2.14 -31.29
N GLY A 204 -13.26 -2.26 -30.52
CA GLY A 204 -14.04 -3.51 -30.40
C GLY A 204 -13.44 -4.57 -29.48
N LYS A 205 -12.27 -4.34 -28.88
CA LYS A 205 -11.69 -5.22 -27.86
C LYS A 205 -12.50 -5.14 -26.56
N SER A 206 -12.43 -6.19 -25.74
CA SER A 206 -12.94 -6.06 -24.37
C SER A 206 -12.04 -5.11 -23.55
N ILE A 207 -12.61 -4.44 -22.54
CA ILE A 207 -11.82 -3.56 -21.66
C ILE A 207 -10.68 -4.32 -20.99
N ARG A 208 -10.91 -5.59 -20.60
CA ARG A 208 -9.90 -6.45 -20.00
C ARG A 208 -8.72 -6.65 -20.94
N GLU A 209 -8.97 -7.06 -22.19
CA GLU A 209 -7.90 -7.28 -23.17
C GLU A 209 -7.18 -5.99 -23.54
N ALA A 210 -7.92 -4.88 -23.69
CA ALA A 210 -7.35 -3.59 -24.02
C ALA A 210 -6.45 -3.07 -22.89
N PHE A 211 -6.90 -3.18 -21.64
CA PHE A 211 -6.15 -2.68 -20.49
C PHE A 211 -4.97 -3.57 -20.14
N SER A 212 -5.08 -4.89 -20.19
CA SER A 212 -3.98 -5.78 -19.81
C SER A 212 -2.82 -5.79 -20.81
N GLY A 213 -3.07 -5.37 -22.05
CA GLY A 213 -2.05 -5.41 -23.09
C GLY A 213 -1.75 -6.84 -23.53
N LYS A 214 -0.55 -7.08 -24.07
CA LYS A 214 -0.12 -8.40 -24.56
C LYS A 214 1.24 -8.76 -24.00
N ASN A 215 1.45 -10.06 -23.72
CA ASN A 215 2.75 -10.63 -23.33
C ASN A 215 3.41 -9.91 -22.13
N GLY A 216 2.62 -9.46 -21.16
CA GLY A 216 3.14 -8.77 -19.97
C GLY A 216 3.61 -7.33 -20.22
N GLN A 217 3.27 -6.73 -21.35
CA GLN A 217 3.51 -5.32 -21.64
C GLN A 217 2.24 -4.49 -21.38
N ARG A 218 2.43 -3.24 -20.95
CA ARG A 218 1.37 -2.29 -20.58
C ARG A 218 0.33 -2.09 -21.69
N GLY A 219 0.75 -2.17 -22.94
CA GLY A 219 -0.09 -1.77 -24.07
C GLY A 219 -0.32 -0.26 -24.07
N ASP A 220 -1.42 0.17 -24.67
CA ASP A 220 -1.67 1.59 -24.91
C ASP A 220 -2.22 2.34 -23.70
N TYR A 221 -2.78 1.64 -22.70
CA TYR A 221 -3.56 2.24 -21.63
C TYR A 221 -2.85 2.22 -20.27
N ALA A 222 -2.86 3.39 -19.63
CA ALA A 222 -2.21 3.68 -18.36
C ALA A 222 -3.14 3.51 -17.16
N LEU A 223 -4.37 4.00 -17.32
CA LEU A 223 -5.33 4.19 -16.25
C LEU A 223 -6.64 3.51 -16.60
N LEU A 224 -7.19 2.79 -15.63
CA LEU A 224 -8.53 2.20 -15.73
C LEU A 224 -9.44 2.79 -14.66
N LEU A 225 -10.52 3.43 -15.07
CA LEU A 225 -11.54 3.98 -14.20
C LEU A 225 -12.70 2.99 -14.08
N VAL A 226 -13.09 2.67 -12.84
CA VAL A 226 -14.10 1.63 -12.56
C VAL A 226 -15.10 2.08 -11.51
N ALA A 227 -16.35 1.65 -11.67
CA ALA A 227 -17.38 1.80 -10.63
C ALA A 227 -17.56 0.51 -9.80
N ASN A 228 -18.13 -0.53 -10.43
CA ASN A 228 -18.39 -1.83 -9.80
C ASN A 228 -17.73 -3.00 -10.53
N LYS A 229 -17.26 -2.78 -11.77
CA LYS A 229 -16.52 -3.80 -12.53
C LYS A 229 -15.09 -3.92 -12.02
N PHE A 230 -14.50 -5.08 -12.25
CA PHE A 230 -13.10 -5.38 -11.95
C PHE A 230 -12.69 -5.28 -10.47
N GLN A 231 -13.67 -5.14 -9.55
CA GLN A 231 -13.48 -5.33 -8.10
C GLN A 231 -13.31 -6.82 -7.73
N THR A 232 -13.85 -7.73 -8.56
CA THR A 232 -13.69 -9.19 -8.42
C THR A 232 -13.17 -9.81 -9.72
N GLY A 233 -12.27 -10.80 -9.60
CA GLY A 233 -11.82 -11.63 -10.72
C GLY A 233 -11.03 -10.92 -11.83
N PHE A 234 -10.58 -9.69 -11.60
CA PHE A 234 -9.61 -9.00 -12.46
C PHE A 234 -8.21 -9.14 -11.85
N ASP A 235 -7.24 -9.46 -12.69
CA ASP A 235 -5.86 -9.73 -12.33
C ASP A 235 -4.94 -8.97 -13.29
N GLU A 236 -4.22 -7.98 -12.77
CA GLU A 236 -3.32 -7.14 -13.55
C GLU A 236 -2.00 -6.97 -12.78
N PRO A 237 -0.96 -7.76 -13.09
CA PRO A 237 0.31 -7.71 -12.36
C PRO A 237 1.02 -6.35 -12.43
N LEU A 238 0.82 -5.60 -13.52
CA LEU A 238 1.43 -4.27 -13.73
C LEU A 238 0.72 -3.15 -12.96
N LEU A 239 -0.38 -3.44 -12.26
CA LEU A 239 -1.10 -2.45 -11.47
C LEU A 239 -0.25 -2.06 -10.26
N CYS A 240 0.25 -0.83 -10.23
CA CYS A 240 1.12 -0.31 -9.15
C CYS A 240 0.48 0.85 -8.38
N GLY A 241 -0.54 1.51 -8.95
CA GLY A 241 -1.30 2.57 -8.26
C GLY A 241 -2.80 2.27 -8.16
N MET A 242 -3.42 2.70 -7.05
CA MET A 242 -4.87 2.73 -6.89
C MET A 242 -5.34 4.05 -6.28
N TYR A 243 -6.32 4.68 -6.90
CA TYR A 243 -6.91 5.95 -6.48
C TYR A 243 -8.37 5.71 -6.07
N VAL A 244 -8.69 5.91 -4.80
CA VAL A 244 -9.99 5.52 -4.24
C VAL A 244 -10.87 6.75 -4.03
N HIS A 245 -11.93 6.85 -4.81
CA HIS A 245 -13.00 7.85 -4.65
C HIS A 245 -14.34 7.17 -4.33
N LYS A 246 -14.28 6.05 -3.62
CA LYS A 246 -15.43 5.24 -3.17
C LYS A 246 -15.31 4.97 -1.69
N ARG A 247 -16.44 4.97 -0.97
CA ARG A 247 -16.45 4.48 0.41
C ARG A 247 -16.18 2.98 0.41
N LEU A 248 -15.17 2.55 1.14
CA LEU A 248 -14.76 1.16 1.28
C LEU A 248 -14.83 0.78 2.76
N ASP A 249 -15.49 -0.33 3.05
CA ASP A 249 -15.65 -0.86 4.40
C ASP A 249 -15.46 -2.39 4.41
N GLY A 250 -14.98 -2.90 5.55
CA GLY A 250 -14.78 -4.32 5.82
C GLY A 250 -14.20 -5.09 4.63
N ILE A 251 -14.91 -6.13 4.21
CA ILE A 251 -14.47 -7.01 3.11
C ILE A 251 -14.30 -6.28 1.77
N ALA A 252 -15.07 -5.22 1.51
CA ALA A 252 -14.99 -4.49 0.25
C ALA A 252 -13.67 -3.70 0.14
N ALA A 253 -13.16 -3.18 1.26
CA ALA A 253 -11.84 -2.56 1.33
C ALA A 253 -10.74 -3.57 0.99
N VAL A 254 -10.75 -4.73 1.67
CA VAL A 254 -9.76 -5.80 1.45
C VAL A 254 -9.80 -6.28 0.00
N GLN A 255 -10.97 -6.58 -0.54
CA GLN A 255 -11.11 -7.08 -1.91
C GLN A 255 -10.69 -6.07 -2.98
N THR A 256 -10.92 -4.77 -2.73
CA THR A 256 -10.58 -3.70 -3.68
C THR A 256 -9.09 -3.42 -3.64
N LEU A 257 -8.52 -3.12 -2.48
CA LEU A 257 -7.11 -2.77 -2.34
C LEU A 257 -6.19 -3.97 -2.63
N SER A 258 -6.61 -5.20 -2.29
CA SER A 258 -5.82 -6.40 -2.62
C SER A 258 -5.67 -6.65 -4.12
N ARG A 259 -6.38 -5.94 -5.01
CA ARG A 259 -6.09 -6.02 -6.46
C ARG A 259 -4.68 -5.53 -6.79
N LEU A 260 -4.09 -4.73 -5.92
CA LEU A 260 -2.77 -4.16 -6.07
C LEU A 260 -1.66 -5.12 -5.58
N ASN A 261 -2.02 -6.17 -4.83
CA ASN A 261 -1.08 -7.02 -4.09
C ASN A 261 -0.29 -8.02 -4.94
N ARG A 262 -0.56 -8.13 -6.24
CA ARG A 262 0.12 -9.10 -7.11
C ARG A 262 1.61 -8.78 -7.21
N ALA A 263 2.43 -9.75 -6.83
CA ALA A 263 3.87 -9.69 -7.05
C ALA A 263 4.18 -9.79 -8.55
N TYR A 264 5.17 -9.03 -8.99
CA TYR A 264 5.67 -9.02 -10.36
C TYR A 264 7.17 -8.66 -10.33
N PRO A 265 8.02 -9.19 -11.22
CA PRO A 265 9.44 -8.83 -11.25
C PRO A 265 9.65 -7.31 -11.34
N GLY A 266 10.42 -6.75 -10.39
CA GLY A 266 10.66 -5.30 -10.29
C GLY A 266 9.53 -4.50 -9.64
N LYS A 267 8.44 -5.15 -9.19
CA LYS A 267 7.38 -4.53 -8.41
C LYS A 267 7.61 -4.77 -6.92
N ASP A 268 8.27 -3.82 -6.28
CA ASP A 268 8.52 -3.79 -4.83
C ASP A 268 7.53 -2.91 -4.08
N THR A 269 6.92 -1.96 -4.78
CA THR A 269 6.16 -0.85 -4.19
C THR A 269 4.79 -0.75 -4.84
N THR A 270 3.78 -0.41 -4.02
CA THR A 270 2.45 -0.09 -4.50
C THR A 270 1.94 1.18 -3.82
N TYR A 271 1.14 1.98 -4.51
CA TYR A 271 0.62 3.26 -4.01
C TYR A 271 -0.90 3.26 -3.94
N VAL A 272 -1.45 3.68 -2.81
CA VAL A 272 -2.89 3.92 -2.65
C VAL A 272 -3.11 5.36 -2.21
N VAL A 273 -3.91 6.11 -2.98
CA VAL A 273 -4.37 7.45 -2.59
C VAL A 273 -5.88 7.43 -2.41
N ASP A 274 -6.33 7.67 -1.18
CA ASP A 274 -7.74 7.51 -0.80
C ASP A 274 -8.40 8.85 -0.44
N PHE A 275 -9.40 9.24 -1.23
CA PHE A 275 -10.11 10.52 -1.08
C PHE A 275 -11.32 10.46 -0.16
N ARG A 276 -11.72 9.27 0.32
CA ARG A 276 -13.02 9.08 0.97
C ARG A 276 -12.96 8.42 2.34
N ASN A 277 -12.00 7.53 2.58
CA ASN A 277 -12.01 6.68 3.76
C ASN A 277 -11.07 7.18 4.85
N ASP A 278 -11.39 6.84 6.09
CA ASP A 278 -10.48 7.03 7.21
C ASP A 278 -9.44 5.90 7.19
N PRO A 279 -8.12 6.20 7.31
CA PRO A 279 -7.10 5.17 7.35
C PRO A 279 -7.36 4.10 8.41
N GLN A 280 -7.87 4.47 9.59
CA GLN A 280 -8.08 3.55 10.69
C GLN A 280 -9.20 2.54 10.40
N ASP A 281 -10.23 2.94 9.65
CA ASP A 281 -11.30 2.04 9.22
C ASP A 281 -10.76 1.02 8.20
N ILE A 282 -9.91 1.46 7.26
CA ILE A 282 -9.24 0.58 6.30
C ILE A 282 -8.31 -0.40 7.02
N LEU A 283 -7.51 0.09 7.96
CA LEU A 283 -6.62 -0.75 8.77
C LEU A 283 -7.42 -1.80 9.54
N SER A 284 -8.52 -1.40 10.18
CA SER A 284 -9.39 -2.30 10.94
C SER A 284 -10.00 -3.39 10.05
N ALA A 285 -10.35 -3.05 8.80
CA ALA A 285 -10.82 -4.02 7.83
C ALA A 285 -9.74 -5.06 7.46
N PHE A 286 -8.48 -4.62 7.30
CA PHE A 286 -7.36 -5.52 7.03
C PHE A 286 -6.98 -6.39 8.24
N LYS A 287 -7.04 -5.86 9.46
CA LYS A 287 -6.72 -6.61 10.70
C LYS A 287 -7.58 -7.85 10.92
N GLN A 288 -8.78 -7.91 10.35
CA GLN A 288 -9.62 -9.11 10.38
C GLN A 288 -9.03 -10.31 9.61
N TYR A 289 -8.11 -10.05 8.67
CA TYR A 289 -7.51 -11.06 7.79
C TYR A 289 -5.98 -11.06 7.84
N TYR A 290 -5.39 -10.02 8.43
CA TYR A 290 -3.96 -9.78 8.56
C TYR A 290 -3.67 -9.21 9.95
N GLU A 291 -3.43 -10.06 10.96
CA GLU A 291 -3.30 -9.64 12.36
C GLU A 291 -2.23 -8.57 12.61
N THR A 292 -1.16 -8.57 11.81
CA THR A 292 -0.04 -7.61 11.90
C THR A 292 -0.15 -6.47 10.89
N ALA A 293 -1.35 -6.20 10.35
CA ALA A 293 -1.56 -5.03 9.50
C ALA A 293 -1.25 -3.76 10.27
N GLU A 294 -0.42 -2.92 9.66
CA GLU A 294 -0.09 -1.57 10.12
C GLU A 294 -0.17 -0.64 8.91
N LEU A 295 -0.67 0.57 9.13
CA LEU A 295 -0.43 1.64 8.17
C LEU A 295 1.03 2.05 8.31
N ALA A 296 1.71 2.36 7.22
CA ALA A 296 2.92 3.15 7.37
C ALA A 296 2.54 4.44 8.08
N ASP A 297 3.20 4.72 9.20
CA ASP A 297 2.97 5.97 9.92
C ASP A 297 3.11 7.11 8.92
N VAL A 298 2.09 7.97 8.91
CA VAL A 298 2.20 9.26 8.25
C VAL A 298 3.45 9.88 8.82
N THR A 299 4.45 10.12 7.98
CA THR A 299 5.65 10.82 8.38
C THR A 299 5.20 12.24 8.71
N ASP A 300 4.80 12.48 9.95
CA ASP A 300 4.66 13.82 10.48
C ASP A 300 6.02 14.48 10.21
N PRO A 301 6.08 15.60 9.48
CA PRO A 301 7.33 16.30 9.29
C PRO A 301 8.02 16.61 10.64
N HIS A 302 7.26 16.76 11.73
CA HIS A 302 7.81 16.84 13.08
C HIS A 302 8.53 15.58 13.55
N ILE A 303 8.12 14.37 13.15
CA ILE A 303 8.84 13.13 13.51
C ILE A 303 10.28 13.19 12.99
N ILE A 304 10.49 13.77 11.82
CA ILE A 304 11.83 13.94 11.27
C ILE A 304 12.66 14.92 12.13
N TYR A 305 12.08 16.05 12.53
CA TYR A 305 12.75 17.01 13.42
C TYR A 305 12.97 16.44 14.83
N GLU A 306 12.04 15.63 15.35
CA GLU A 306 12.18 14.92 16.63
C GLU A 306 13.24 13.82 16.56
N LEU A 307 13.29 13.08 15.44
CA LEU A 307 14.32 12.06 15.19
C LEU A 307 15.68 12.74 15.10
N ARG A 308 15.80 13.84 14.35
CA ARG A 308 17.01 14.66 14.29
C ARG A 308 17.42 15.13 15.68
N ALA A 309 16.53 15.75 16.44
CA ALA A 309 16.82 16.22 17.79
C ALA A 309 17.26 15.08 18.75
N LYS A 310 16.63 13.90 18.65
CA LYS A 310 17.04 12.71 19.40
C LYS A 310 18.44 12.26 19.00
N LEU A 311 18.74 12.21 17.71
CA LEU A 311 20.02 11.74 17.18
C LEU A 311 21.16 12.75 17.44
N ASP A 312 20.87 14.05 17.34
CA ASP A 312 21.78 15.16 17.69
C ASP A 312 22.18 15.07 19.17
N ALA A 313 21.21 14.83 20.07
CA ALA A 313 21.46 14.70 21.51
C ALA A 313 22.39 13.53 21.86
N LEU A 314 22.52 12.53 20.99
CA LEU A 314 23.41 11.39 21.21
C LEU A 314 24.87 11.68 20.83
N MET A 315 25.15 12.76 20.09
CA MET A 315 26.51 13.23 19.75
C MET A 315 27.37 12.15 19.05
N TYR A 316 26.75 11.29 18.24
CA TYR A 316 27.44 10.21 17.51
C TYR A 316 28.02 10.64 16.15
N TYR A 317 27.55 11.78 15.65
CA TYR A 317 28.03 12.48 14.46
C TYR A 317 28.23 13.96 14.77
N THR A 318 28.89 14.65 13.86
CA THR A 318 29.14 16.10 13.94
C THR A 318 28.31 16.85 12.92
N GLU A 319 28.04 18.12 13.20
CA GLU A 319 27.33 19.01 12.26
C GLU A 319 28.08 19.11 10.93
N ASP A 320 29.43 19.16 10.96
CA ASP A 320 30.28 19.16 9.76
C ASP A 320 30.10 17.92 8.87
N GLU A 321 29.93 16.73 9.48
CA GLU A 321 29.66 15.47 8.78
C GLU A 321 28.29 15.50 8.09
N VAL A 322 27.27 16.04 8.77
CA VAL A 322 25.91 16.21 8.22
C VAL A 322 25.92 17.18 7.05
N ASP A 323 26.56 18.33 7.25
CA ASP A 323 26.71 19.40 6.27
C ASP A 323 27.44 18.93 5.00
N ALA A 324 28.48 18.11 5.15
CA ALA A 324 29.21 17.54 4.02
C ALA A 324 28.31 16.62 3.18
N VAL A 325 27.50 15.78 3.81
CA VAL A 325 26.53 14.91 3.12
C VAL A 325 25.42 15.73 2.45
N ALA A 326 24.88 16.73 3.15
CA ALA A 326 23.84 17.63 2.64
C ALA A 326 24.32 18.37 1.38
N ARG A 327 25.51 18.97 1.43
CA ARG A 327 26.13 19.68 0.29
C ARG A 327 26.29 18.76 -0.93
N LEU A 328 26.81 17.54 -0.73
CA LEU A 328 26.99 16.58 -1.81
C LEU A 328 25.65 16.14 -2.41
N ARG A 329 24.59 16.00 -1.62
CA ARG A 329 23.25 15.65 -2.11
C ARG A 329 22.59 16.77 -2.90
N VAL A 330 22.66 18.00 -2.42
CA VAL A 330 22.05 19.17 -3.09
C VAL A 330 22.77 19.51 -4.40
N LEU A 331 24.11 19.37 -4.42
CA LEU A 331 24.93 19.73 -5.58
C LEU A 331 25.14 18.57 -6.57
N GLY A 332 24.56 17.39 -6.32
CA GLY A 332 24.65 16.24 -7.21
C GLY A 332 26.03 15.58 -7.25
N GLY A 333 26.72 15.50 -6.11
CA GLY A 333 28.02 14.85 -5.93
C GLY A 333 28.00 13.36 -6.28
N LYS A 334 29.19 12.81 -6.57
CA LYS A 334 29.35 11.39 -6.93
C LYS A 334 29.20 10.49 -5.71
N GLN A 335 28.76 9.25 -5.92
CA GLN A 335 28.66 8.25 -4.85
C GLN A 335 29.98 8.07 -4.09
N SER A 336 31.12 8.07 -4.79
CA SER A 336 32.45 7.96 -4.17
C SER A 336 32.78 9.10 -3.20
N GLU A 337 32.23 10.30 -3.42
CA GLU A 337 32.43 11.46 -2.55
C GLU A 337 31.53 11.37 -1.31
N LEU A 338 30.32 10.84 -1.46
CA LEU A 338 29.44 10.51 -0.34
C LEU A 338 30.06 9.41 0.54
N ASP A 339 30.59 8.35 -0.07
CA ASP A 339 31.21 7.24 0.63
C ASP A 339 32.43 7.71 1.45
N ALA A 340 33.22 8.65 0.94
CA ALA A 340 34.37 9.21 1.65
C ALA A 340 33.99 9.91 2.97
N VAL A 341 32.78 10.46 3.06
CA VAL A 341 32.25 11.10 4.29
C VAL A 341 31.54 10.07 5.18
N LEU A 342 30.75 9.17 4.58
CA LEU A 342 29.89 8.25 5.31
C LEU A 342 30.64 7.03 5.88
N VAL A 343 31.59 6.45 5.14
CA VAL A 343 32.31 5.24 5.57
C VAL A 343 33.03 5.43 6.91
N PRO A 344 33.78 6.53 7.16
CA PRO A 344 34.40 6.77 8.46
C PRO A 344 33.40 6.87 9.61
N LEU A 345 32.27 7.54 9.38
CA LEU A 345 31.19 7.68 10.36
C LEU A 345 30.57 6.31 10.68
N VAL A 346 30.16 5.55 9.67
CA VAL A 346 29.57 4.22 9.83
C VAL A 346 30.52 3.29 10.59
N ASN A 347 31.80 3.26 10.21
CA ASN A 347 32.81 2.45 10.90
C ASN A 347 32.95 2.83 12.38
N ARG A 348 32.87 4.13 12.71
CA ARG A 348 32.90 4.62 14.10
C ARG A 348 31.70 4.12 14.90
N LEU A 349 30.49 4.17 14.32
CA LEU A 349 29.27 3.68 14.95
C LEU A 349 29.29 2.15 15.14
N LEU A 350 29.66 1.40 14.11
CA LEU A 350 29.80 -0.06 14.17
C LEU A 350 30.80 -0.48 15.24
N THR A 351 31.97 0.16 15.29
CA THR A 351 32.98 -0.14 16.31
C THR A 351 32.43 0.07 17.72
N LYS A 352 31.67 1.15 17.94
CA LYS A 352 31.07 1.45 19.25
C LYS A 352 29.95 0.45 19.59
N PHE A 353 29.16 0.03 18.61
CA PHE A 353 28.14 -0.99 18.78
C PHE A 353 28.75 -2.35 19.17
N HIS A 354 29.76 -2.82 18.45
CA HIS A 354 30.42 -4.09 18.74
C HIS A 354 31.05 -4.10 20.14
N LYS A 355 31.69 -3.00 20.56
CA LYS A 355 32.22 -2.86 21.92
C LYS A 355 31.11 -2.95 22.97
N ALA A 356 30.00 -2.25 22.76
CA ALA A 356 28.86 -2.30 23.68
C ALA A 356 28.26 -3.73 23.75
N LYS A 357 28.15 -4.41 22.61
CA LYS A 357 27.67 -5.80 22.53
C LYS A 357 28.57 -6.79 23.29
N GLU A 358 29.88 -6.66 23.18
CA GLU A 358 30.82 -7.51 23.92
C GLU A 358 30.73 -7.27 25.44
N ILE A 359 30.64 -6.01 25.87
CA ILE A 359 30.44 -5.64 27.28
C ILE A 359 29.11 -6.20 27.79
N PHE A 360 28.03 -6.02 27.04
CA PHE A 360 26.72 -6.53 27.41
C PHE A 360 26.74 -8.05 27.58
N LYS A 361 27.36 -8.78 26.65
CA LYS A 361 27.48 -10.24 26.68
C LYS A 361 28.29 -10.75 27.88
N ALA A 362 29.37 -10.04 28.25
CA ALA A 362 30.20 -10.40 29.39
C ALA A 362 29.50 -10.17 30.74
N GLU A 363 28.63 -9.16 30.82
CA GLU A 363 28.07 -8.68 32.09
C GLU A 363 26.59 -9.08 32.30
N ILE A 364 25.91 -9.63 31.30
CA ILE A 364 24.46 -9.90 31.33
C ILE A 364 24.03 -10.82 32.49
N GLU A 365 24.87 -11.78 32.87
CA GLU A 365 24.60 -12.74 33.95
C GLU A 365 24.65 -12.07 35.33
N SER A 366 25.37 -10.96 35.46
CA SER A 366 25.55 -10.23 36.72
C SER A 366 24.45 -9.20 37.01
N SER A 367 23.57 -8.91 36.03
CA SER A 367 22.58 -7.83 36.10
C SER A 367 23.18 -6.49 36.55
N SER A 368 24.43 -6.22 36.16
CA SER A 368 25.17 -5.03 36.58
C SER A 368 24.70 -3.75 35.87
N GLU A 369 24.96 -2.61 36.49
CA GLU A 369 24.73 -1.29 35.89
C GLU A 369 25.52 -1.11 34.57
N VAL A 370 26.65 -1.81 34.45
CA VAL A 370 27.49 -1.87 33.24
C VAL A 370 26.76 -2.57 32.09
N ALA A 371 26.09 -3.71 32.35
CA ALA A 371 25.26 -4.37 31.34
C ALA A 371 24.11 -3.46 30.86
N LYS A 372 23.49 -2.73 31.79
CA LYS A 372 22.42 -1.78 31.44
C LYS A 372 22.93 -0.65 30.55
N SER A 373 24.05 -0.02 30.91
CA SER A 373 24.66 1.04 30.11
C SER A 373 25.13 0.57 28.72
N ALA A 374 25.64 -0.65 28.63
CA ALA A 374 26.02 -1.26 27.36
C ALA A 374 24.79 -1.51 26.47
N LYS A 375 23.67 -1.97 27.04
CA LYS A 375 22.40 -2.12 26.34
C LYS A 375 21.85 -0.78 25.86
N ASP A 376 21.84 0.24 26.72
CA ASP A 376 21.38 1.59 26.35
C ASP A 376 22.20 2.17 25.20
N THR A 377 23.50 1.89 25.16
CA THR A 377 24.39 2.27 24.05
C THR A 377 24.04 1.55 22.75
N MET A 378 23.71 0.25 22.81
CA MET A 378 23.27 -0.52 21.64
C MET A 378 21.91 -0.02 21.13
N ASP A 379 20.95 0.21 22.02
CA ASP A 379 19.61 0.70 21.70
C ASP A 379 19.67 2.11 21.06
N ALA A 380 20.57 2.98 21.55
CA ALA A 380 20.81 4.29 20.95
C ALA A 380 21.42 4.21 19.55
N LEU A 381 22.34 3.27 19.31
CA LEU A 381 22.97 3.07 18.00
C LEU A 381 22.03 2.39 17.00
N LEU A 382 21.05 1.60 17.46
CA LEU A 382 19.99 1.02 16.63
C LEU A 382 19.08 2.09 15.99
N LEU A 383 18.97 3.28 16.58
CA LEU A 383 18.23 4.40 15.99
C LEU A 383 18.84 4.89 14.66
N PHE A 384 20.10 4.55 14.39
CA PHE A 384 20.78 4.84 13.13
C PHE A 384 20.54 3.76 12.04
N ASN A 385 19.78 2.70 12.33
CA ASN A 385 19.42 1.67 11.36
C ASN A 385 17.98 1.91 10.83
N PRO A 386 17.80 2.15 9.51
CA PRO A 386 16.48 2.42 8.93
C PRO A 386 15.58 1.18 8.84
N SER A 387 16.09 -0.02 9.12
CA SER A 387 15.33 -1.27 9.09
C SER A 387 15.22 -1.92 10.47
N PRO A 388 14.24 -1.55 11.31
CA PRO A 388 13.85 -2.37 12.45
C PRO A 388 13.17 -3.70 12.03
N ARG A 389 13.03 -3.98 10.72
CA ARG A 389 12.14 -5.02 10.17
C ARG A 389 12.83 -6.34 9.80
N GLU A 390 14.15 -6.45 9.86
CA GLU A 390 14.76 -7.78 9.89
C GLU A 390 14.73 -8.29 11.32
N SER A 391 13.70 -9.08 11.64
CA SER A 391 13.80 -10.00 12.76
C SER A 391 15.10 -10.82 12.62
N PRO A 392 15.83 -11.09 13.71
CA PRO A 392 17.11 -11.79 13.65
C PRO A 392 16.94 -13.09 12.86
N ARG A 393 17.68 -13.23 11.75
CA ARG A 393 17.64 -14.44 10.93
C ARG A 393 18.14 -15.61 11.76
N PHE A 394 17.24 -16.52 12.14
CA PHE A 394 17.58 -17.76 12.83
C PHE A 394 18.04 -18.81 11.82
N SER A 395 19.34 -18.87 11.54
CA SER A 395 19.91 -20.01 10.80
C SER A 395 19.95 -21.24 11.71
N HIS A 396 19.20 -22.29 11.37
CA HIS A 396 19.31 -23.60 11.99
C HIS A 396 20.64 -24.25 11.57
N GLY A 397 21.65 -24.11 12.41
CA GLY A 397 22.94 -24.79 12.25
C GLY A 397 23.80 -24.56 13.48
N GLY A 398 24.16 -25.63 14.19
CA GLY A 398 24.95 -25.57 15.42
C GLY A 398 26.29 -24.87 15.22
N GLY A 399 26.37 -23.62 15.66
CA GLY A 399 27.55 -22.75 15.63
C GLY A 399 27.24 -21.50 16.44
N LYS A 400 28.22 -20.93 17.15
CA LYS A 400 28.03 -19.85 18.13
C LYS A 400 27.16 -18.70 17.59
N ARG A 401 26.19 -18.28 18.41
CA ARG A 401 25.23 -17.19 18.16
C ARG A 401 25.93 -15.84 18.05
N GLU A 402 25.75 -15.14 16.94
CA GLU A 402 26.22 -13.76 16.75
C GLU A 402 25.13 -12.96 16.00
N VAL A 403 24.66 -11.84 16.59
CA VAL A 403 23.72 -10.90 15.96
C VAL A 403 24.53 -9.95 15.07
N ASP A 404 24.46 -10.10 13.75
CA ASP A 404 25.09 -9.14 12.84
C ASP A 404 24.27 -7.83 12.80
N PHE A 405 24.96 -6.72 13.00
CA PHE A 405 24.42 -5.37 12.98
C PHE A 405 24.98 -4.68 11.74
N ASP A 406 24.22 -4.70 10.65
CA ASP A 406 24.53 -3.97 9.42
C ASP A 406 23.91 -2.57 9.51
N LEU A 407 24.75 -1.54 9.54
CA LEU A 407 24.33 -0.14 9.39
C LEU A 407 24.21 0.15 7.89
N ASP A 408 22.98 0.29 7.41
CA ASP A 408 22.73 0.71 6.03
C ASP A 408 22.95 2.23 5.87
N PHE A 409 23.63 2.64 4.79
CA PHE A 409 24.07 4.03 4.56
C PHE A 409 22.92 5.05 4.52
N ALA A 410 21.67 4.60 4.43
CA ALA A 410 20.50 5.45 4.20
C ALA A 410 20.11 6.35 5.39
N CYS A 411 20.40 5.99 6.65
CA CYS A 411 19.96 6.78 7.81
C CYS A 411 20.72 8.12 7.96
N VAL A 412 22.04 8.11 7.81
CA VAL A 412 22.84 9.36 7.85
C VAL A 412 22.43 10.29 6.71
N ILE A 413 22.11 9.71 5.55
CA ILE A 413 21.61 10.45 4.38
C ILE A 413 20.23 11.06 4.67
N GLN A 414 19.35 10.37 5.39
CA GLN A 414 18.03 10.87 5.79
C GLN A 414 18.09 12.00 6.82
N ILE A 415 19.05 11.96 7.75
CA ILE A 415 19.29 13.06 8.70
C ILE A 415 19.81 14.32 7.98
N ALA A 416 20.68 14.13 6.98
CA ALA A 416 21.28 15.22 6.21
C ALA A 416 20.40 15.80 5.09
N SER A 417 19.28 15.15 4.75
CA SER A 417 18.36 15.61 3.68
C SER A 417 17.16 16.42 4.18
N VAL A 418 17.22 16.85 5.45
CA VAL A 418 16.23 17.66 6.16
C VAL A 418 16.91 18.93 6.64
#